data_AF-A0A9Q1FGM8-F1
#
_entry.id   AF-A0A9Q1FGM8-F1
#
_cell.length_a   1.000
_cell.length_b   1.000
_cell.length_c   1.000
_cell.angle_alpha   90.00
_cell.angle_beta   90.00
_cell.angle_gamma   90.00
#
_symmetry.space_group_name_H-M   'P 1'
#
loop_
_entity.id
_entity.type
_entity.pdbx_description
1 polymer ?
#
loop_
_entity_poly.entity_id
_entity_poly.type
_entity_poly.pdbx_seq_one_letter_code
_entity_poly.pdbx_strand_id
1 'polypeptide(L)'
;MGDMSGCGEFLQVAGIQVEFDLSKPSGQRVTSLHLLCTKFRVRKYEPVHLDQVYKLVLPSYLVNGGDGFSMIKVEMLKHDTGRFLQA
;
A
#
# COMPACT_ATOMS: atom_id res chain seq x y z
N MET A 1 -0.41 19.51 -22.65
CA MET A 1 0.68 18.51 -22.71
C MET A 1 1.32 18.53 -21.32
N GLY A 2 0.77 17.74 -20.38
CA GLY A 2 1.19 17.76 -18.97
C GLY A 2 2.34 16.78 -18.74
N ASP A 3 3.30 17.22 -17.93
CA ASP A 3 4.56 16.56 -17.58
C ASP A 3 4.48 15.02 -17.50
N MET A 4 5.26 14.34 -18.36
CA MET A 4 5.70 12.96 -18.14
C MET A 4 6.98 12.98 -17.30
N SER A 5 6.88 13.45 -16.07
CA SER A 5 7.80 12.99 -15.03
C SER A 5 7.40 11.54 -14.75
N GLY A 6 8.26 10.55 -14.95
CA GLY A 6 7.92 9.16 -14.68
C GLY A 6 7.46 9.01 -13.23
N CYS A 7 6.14 8.93 -12.98
CA CYS A 7 5.58 8.88 -11.64
C CYS A 7 5.94 7.54 -10.99
N GLY A 8 6.85 7.56 -10.02
CA GLY A 8 7.21 6.40 -9.17
C GLY A 8 6.10 5.97 -8.21
N GLU A 9 4.95 6.66 -8.26
CA GLU A 9 3.81 6.50 -7.35
C GLU A 9 3.07 5.17 -7.50
N PHE A 10 3.30 4.43 -8.60
CA PHE A 10 2.63 3.14 -8.80
C PHE A 10 3.24 2.06 -7.90
N LEU A 11 2.50 1.70 -6.86
CA LEU A 11 2.93 0.74 -5.85
C LEU A 11 2.97 -0.69 -6.40
N GLN A 12 4.16 -1.28 -6.41
CA GLN A 12 4.32 -2.73 -6.53
C GLN A 12 3.92 -3.39 -5.21
N VAL A 13 3.15 -4.48 -5.27
CA VAL A 13 2.57 -5.11 -4.08
C VAL A 13 2.84 -6.61 -4.03
N ALA A 14 2.88 -7.15 -2.81
CA ALA A 14 2.90 -8.59 -2.55
C ALA A 14 1.91 -8.88 -1.40
N GLY A 15 1.07 -9.91 -1.58
CA GLY A 15 0.00 -10.23 -0.63
C GLY A 15 -1.16 -9.24 -0.62
N ILE A 16 -1.26 -8.39 -1.65
CA ILE A 16 -2.38 -7.45 -1.87
C ILE A 16 -2.93 -7.71 -3.27
N GLN A 17 -4.26 -7.74 -3.38
CA GLN A 17 -4.97 -7.78 -4.65
C GLN A 17 -5.83 -6.52 -4.74
N VAL A 18 -5.59 -5.71 -5.77
CA VAL A 18 -6.28 -4.44 -5.99
C VAL A 18 -6.84 -4.39 -7.40
N GLU A 19 -8.07 -3.90 -7.52
CA GLU A 19 -8.70 -3.63 -8.81
C GLU A 19 -8.89 -2.13 -8.99
N PHE A 20 -8.56 -1.67 -10.20
CA PHE A 20 -8.68 -0.27 -10.58
C PHE A 20 -9.65 -0.10 -11.74
N ASP A 21 -10.55 0.88 -11.62
CA ASP A 21 -11.33 1.42 -12.71
C ASP A 21 -10.74 2.77 -13.13
N LEU A 22 -10.02 2.77 -14.25
CA LEU A 22 -9.32 3.94 -14.77
C LEU A 22 -10.27 4.96 -15.41
N SER A 23 -11.53 4.60 -15.66
CA SER A 23 -12.53 5.55 -16.16
C SER A 23 -12.97 6.55 -15.08
N LYS A 24 -12.74 6.22 -13.80
CA LYS A 24 -13.12 7.05 -12.65
C LYS A 24 -12.14 8.21 -12.40
N PRO A 25 -12.62 9.30 -11.80
CA PRO A 25 -11.78 10.43 -11.44
C PRO A 25 -10.69 10.04 -10.44
N SER A 26 -9.63 10.86 -10.38
CA SER A 26 -8.56 10.67 -9.40
C SER A 26 -9.12 10.60 -7.98
N GLY A 27 -8.58 9.71 -7.15
CA GLY A 27 -9.07 9.42 -5.80
C GLY A 27 -10.22 8.42 -5.70
N GLN A 28 -10.86 8.02 -6.83
CA GLN A 28 -11.99 7.07 -6.83
C GLN A 28 -11.73 5.83 -7.70
N ARG A 29 -10.46 5.58 -8.06
CA ARG A 29 -10.11 4.52 -9.02
C ARG A 29 -10.06 3.13 -8.39
N VAL A 30 -9.89 2.99 -7.08
CA VAL A 30 -9.86 1.68 -6.42
C VAL A 30 -11.28 1.16 -6.27
N THR A 31 -11.61 0.03 -6.90
CA THR A 31 -12.93 -0.59 -6.82
C THR A 31 -12.98 -1.75 -5.84
N SER A 32 -11.88 -2.48 -5.68
CA SER A 32 -11.76 -3.54 -4.69
C SER A 32 -10.32 -3.64 -4.17
N LEU A 33 -10.19 -3.99 -2.90
CA LEU A 33 -8.90 -4.15 -2.24
C LEU A 33 -9.00 -5.33 -1.26
N HIS A 34 -8.16 -6.34 -1.49
CA HIS A 34 -8.08 -7.54 -0.66
C HIS A 34 -6.64 -7.77 -0.19
N LEU A 35 -6.50 -8.28 1.02
CA LEU A 35 -5.21 -8.62 1.62
C LEU A 35 -5.14 -10.12 1.88
N LEU A 36 -3.94 -10.67 1.75
CA LEU A 36 -3.65 -12.04 2.14
C LEU A 36 -3.74 -12.16 3.67
N CYS A 37 -4.68 -12.97 4.15
CA CYS A 37 -4.88 -13.18 5.58
C CYS A 37 -3.70 -13.96 6.18
N THR A 38 -3.11 -13.41 7.24
CA THR A 38 -1.99 -14.02 7.98
C THR A 38 -2.42 -14.75 9.26
N LYS A 39 -3.70 -14.63 9.64
CA LYS A 39 -4.24 -15.23 10.87
C LYS A 39 -4.46 -16.75 10.74
N PHE A 40 -4.73 -17.22 9.52
CA PHE A 40 -5.04 -18.63 9.25
C PHE A 40 -3.92 -19.30 8.46
N ARG A 41 -3.74 -20.61 8.65
CA ARG A 41 -2.78 -21.41 7.87
C ARG A 41 -3.15 -21.51 6.39
N VAL A 42 -4.42 -21.32 6.06
CA VAL A 42 -4.91 -21.32 4.68
C VAL A 42 -4.77 -19.91 4.11
N ARG A 43 -4.03 -19.80 3.01
CA ARG A 43 -3.90 -18.56 2.24
C ARG A 43 -5.25 -18.19 1.62
N LYS A 44 -5.89 -17.14 2.13
CA LYS A 44 -7.11 -16.56 1.57
C LYS A 44 -6.97 -15.05 1.47
N TYR A 45 -7.52 -14.48 0.42
CA TYR A 45 -7.66 -13.03 0.27
C TYR A 45 -8.98 -12.60 0.92
N GLU A 46 -8.91 -11.60 1.79
CA GLU A 46 -10.04 -11.04 2.50
C GLU A 46 -10.13 -9.54 2.22
N PRO A 47 -11.34 -8.96 2.14
CA PRO A 47 -11.50 -7.54 1.87
C PRO A 47 -10.88 -6.69 2.97
N VAL A 48 -10.36 -5.51 2.60
CA VAL A 48 -9.86 -4.54 3.57
C VAL A 48 -11.01 -3.92 4.36
N HIS A 49 -10.84 -3.85 5.67
CA HIS A 49 -11.76 -3.22 6.60
C HIS A 49 -11.15 -1.91 7.10
N LEU A 50 -11.84 -0.79 6.89
CA LEU A 50 -11.32 0.56 7.17
C LEU A 50 -11.11 0.84 8.66
N ASP A 51 -11.73 0.07 9.53
CA ASP A 51 -11.65 0.14 10.99
C ASP A 51 -10.55 -0.76 11.59
N GLN A 52 -9.79 -1.47 10.75
CA GLN A 52 -8.72 -2.37 11.19
C GLN A 52 -7.32 -1.80 10.95
N VAL A 53 -6.40 -2.16 11.85
CA VAL A 53 -4.97 -1.82 11.74
C VAL A 53 -4.23 -2.93 11.01
N TYR A 54 -3.52 -2.58 9.95
CA TYR A 54 -2.71 -3.50 9.17
C TYR A 54 -1.22 -3.20 9.32
N LYS A 55 -0.40 -4.26 9.35
CA LYS A 55 1.06 -4.15 9.33
C LYS A 55 1.54 -4.31 7.89
N LEU A 56 2.24 -3.29 7.38
CA LEU A 56 2.80 -3.28 6.03
C LEU A 56 4.32 -3.22 6.09
N VAL A 57 4.97 -3.80 5.07
CA VAL A 57 6.40 -3.63 4.83
C VAL A 57 6.55 -2.66 3.67
N LEU A 58 7.20 -1.53 3.92
CA LEU A 58 7.36 -0.45 2.96
C LEU A 58 8.82 0.05 2.97
N PRO A 59 9.34 0.55 1.84
CA PRO A 59 10.61 1.28 1.84
C PRO A 59 10.55 2.51 2.74
N SER A 60 11.65 2.81 3.45
CA SER A 60 11.74 3.97 4.34
C SER A 60 11.47 5.32 3.63
N TYR A 61 11.69 5.39 2.32
CA TYR A 61 11.35 6.56 1.50
C TYR A 61 9.85 6.88 1.53
N LEU A 62 8.99 5.86 1.37
CA LEU A 62 7.53 6.04 1.41
C LEU A 62 7.03 6.34 2.83
N VAL A 63 7.64 5.70 3.85
CA VAL A 63 7.33 5.97 5.27
C VAL A 63 7.56 7.45 5.61
N ASN A 64 8.57 8.07 5.00
CA ASN A 64 8.89 9.48 5.19
C ASN A 64 8.07 10.44 4.31
N GLY A 65 7.11 9.93 3.53
CA GLY A 65 6.24 10.73 2.67
C GLY A 65 6.77 11.00 1.27
N GLY A 66 7.74 10.22 0.79
CA GLY A 66 8.20 10.27 -0.60
C GLY A 66 7.05 10.04 -1.60
N ASP A 67 7.20 10.52 -2.83
CA ASP A 67 6.21 10.40 -3.92
C ASP A 67 4.79 10.85 -3.55
N GLY A 68 4.66 11.81 -2.63
CA GLY A 68 3.37 12.36 -2.21
C GLY A 68 2.61 11.50 -1.18
N PHE A 69 3.16 10.38 -0.71
CA PHE A 69 2.55 9.50 0.29
C PHE A 69 2.61 10.05 1.73
N SER A 70 2.32 11.35 1.89
CA SER A 70 2.31 12.05 3.17
C SER A 70 1.35 11.45 4.20
N MET A 71 0.24 10.85 3.75
CA MET A 71 -0.73 10.18 4.63
C MET A 71 -0.10 9.04 5.43
N ILE A 72 0.89 8.33 4.87
CA ILE A 72 1.59 7.25 5.58
C ILE A 72 2.36 7.82 6.75
N LYS A 73 3.09 8.92 6.54
CA LYS A 73 3.87 9.57 7.60
C LYS A 73 2.99 10.10 8.74
N VAL A 74 1.81 10.64 8.41
CA VAL A 74 0.90 11.29 9.37
C VAL A 74 0.12 10.25 10.19
N GLU A 75 -0.42 9.21 9.55
CA GLU A 75 -1.34 8.26 10.18
C GLU A 75 -0.65 6.98 10.71
N MET A 76 0.67 6.83 10.50
CA MET A 76 1.40 5.65 10.95
C MET A 76 1.46 5.57 12.48
N LEU A 77 1.00 4.44 13.02
CA LEU A 77 1.00 4.18 14.46
C LEU A 77 2.36 3.73 14.99
N LYS A 78 3.10 2.92 14.21
CA LYS A 78 4.42 2.39 14.61
C LYS A 78 5.30 2.13 13.40
N HIS A 79 6.58 2.47 13.51
CA HIS A 79 7.62 2.12 12.55
C HIS A 79 8.69 1.26 13.21
N ASP A 80 8.93 0.07 12.68
CA ASP A 80 10.10 -0.74 13.03
C ASP A 80 10.97 -0.88 11.77
N THR A 81 12.20 -0.37 11.81
CA THR A 81 13.16 -0.56 10.72
C THR A 81 13.84 -1.92 10.89
N GLY A 82 13.49 -2.90 10.05
CA GLY A 82 14.17 -4.20 10.03
C GLY A 82 15.43 -4.15 9.16
N ARG A 83 16.54 -4.70 9.64
CA ARG A 83 17.69 -5.06 8.79
C ARG A 83 17.31 -6.32 8.00
N PHE A 84 16.51 -6.17 6.94
CA PHE A 84 16.03 -7.30 6.11
C PHE A 84 17.11 -7.91 5.18
N LEU A 85 18.39 -7.62 5.45
CA LEU A 85 19.55 -8.22 4.79
C LEU A 85 20.37 -9.02 5.81
N GLN A 86 19.80 -10.11 6.30
CA GLN A 86 20.60 -11.26 6.71
C GLN A 86 20.00 -12.47 6.01
N ALA A 87 20.60 -12.76 4.85
CA ALA A 87 20.48 -14.03 4.16
C ALA A 87 21.36 -15.08 4.86
#